data_AF-A0A0S4R0A2-F1
#
_entry.id   AF-A0A0S4R0A2-F1
#
_cell.length_a   1.000
_cell.length_b   1.000
_cell.length_c   1.000
_cell.angle_alpha   90.00
_cell.angle_beta   90.00
_cell.angle_gamma   90.00
#
_symmetry.space_group_name_H-M   'P 1'
#
loop_
_entity.id
_entity.type
_entity.pdbx_description
1 polymer ?
#
loop_
_entity_poly.entity_id
_entity_poly.type
_entity_poly.pdbx_seq_one_letter_code
_entity_poly.pdbx_strand_id
1 'polypeptide(L)'
;REPDTTGVREPDPLNYPGEHPLQPGPEAEEISPSNEHHHAAAVVVLRALPKPWTLGPQTIADLAPKVAAALAAGWTPDDLSAYLSANSAGVNSPAAVLRSRLTKDLPEPPRAPQAAPSRIDVICESIGAELHARIVEAACARKDQQAGRRLARPASRVRNLTEQAFAGFGYDLETIRAYAESLPEAPGATQTDAAGTSGVTADGWATDALRCPQPA
;
A
#
# COMPACT_ATOMS: atom_id res chain seq x y z
N ARG A 1 -63.60 60.56 -33.60
CA ARG A 1 -63.43 61.58 -32.55
C ARG A 1 -63.21 60.81 -31.26
N GLU A 2 -61.95 60.48 -30.99
CA GLU A 2 -61.54 59.69 -29.83
C GLU A 2 -61.52 60.57 -28.58
N PRO A 3 -61.75 59.96 -27.42
CA PRO A 3 -60.87 60.24 -26.30
C PRO A 3 -60.36 58.97 -25.58
N ASP A 4 -59.22 59.18 -24.92
CA ASP A 4 -58.63 58.42 -23.80
C ASP A 4 -58.11 57.01 -24.08
N THR A 5 -56.92 56.62 -23.60
CA THR A 5 -56.70 56.45 -22.16
C THR A 5 -55.22 56.46 -21.76
N THR A 6 -54.96 57.17 -20.67
CA THR A 6 -53.74 57.13 -19.84
C THR A 6 -53.62 55.78 -19.13
N GLY A 7 -52.40 55.23 -18.98
CA GLY A 7 -52.17 53.99 -18.24
C GLY A 7 -50.70 53.66 -18.02
N VAL A 8 -50.03 54.47 -17.19
CA VAL A 8 -48.72 54.15 -16.61
C VAL A 8 -48.89 52.95 -15.67
N ARG A 9 -48.24 51.82 -15.98
CA ARG A 9 -48.22 50.62 -15.12
C ARG A 9 -46.89 50.54 -14.40
N GLU A 10 -46.94 50.81 -13.11
CA GLU A 10 -45.88 50.67 -12.12
C GLU A 10 -45.46 49.19 -12.00
N PRO A 11 -44.15 48.86 -12.07
CA PRO A 11 -43.68 47.50 -11.85
C PRO A 11 -43.67 47.18 -10.35
N ASP A 12 -44.41 46.14 -9.99
CA ASP A 12 -44.56 45.55 -8.67
C ASP A 12 -43.20 45.06 -8.11
N PRO A 13 -42.78 45.49 -6.91
CA PRO A 13 -41.50 45.11 -6.34
C PRO A 13 -41.62 44.04 -5.24
N LEU A 14 -42.41 42.96 -5.38
CA LEU A 14 -42.37 41.85 -4.40
C LEU A 14 -42.57 40.46 -5.03
N ASN A 15 -41.63 40.04 -5.90
CA ASN A 15 -41.44 38.63 -6.23
C ASN A 15 -40.00 38.22 -5.95
N TYR A 16 -39.70 37.96 -4.67
CA TYR A 16 -38.52 37.20 -4.24
C TYR A 16 -38.90 35.72 -4.26
N PRO A 17 -38.53 34.93 -5.29
CA PRO A 17 -38.58 33.48 -5.17
C PRO A 17 -37.57 33.04 -4.11
N GLY A 18 -38.03 32.08 -3.30
CA GLY A 18 -37.43 31.66 -2.05
C GLY A 18 -35.91 31.54 -2.04
N GLU A 19 -35.35 32.01 -0.95
CA GLU A 19 -34.04 31.67 -0.43
C GLU A 19 -33.87 30.15 -0.44
N HIS A 20 -33.28 29.64 -1.51
CA HIS A 20 -32.66 28.33 -1.48
C HIS A 20 -31.61 28.37 -0.37
N PRO A 21 -31.65 27.44 0.61
CA PRO A 21 -30.57 27.31 1.57
C PRO A 21 -29.28 27.23 0.78
N LEU A 22 -28.32 28.07 1.15
CA LEU A 22 -26.93 28.01 0.70
C LEU A 22 -26.54 26.53 0.62
N GLN A 23 -26.56 25.96 -0.58
CA GLN A 23 -25.83 24.73 -0.81
C GLN A 23 -24.40 25.10 -0.44
N PRO A 24 -23.74 24.39 0.50
CA PRO A 24 -22.31 24.53 0.63
C PRO A 24 -21.75 24.36 -0.77
N GLY A 25 -21.09 25.40 -1.28
CA GLY A 25 -20.41 25.31 -2.57
C GLY A 25 -19.57 24.04 -2.57
N PRO A 26 -19.36 23.42 -3.75
CA PRO A 26 -18.57 22.21 -3.86
C PRO A 26 -17.33 22.44 -3.02
N GLU A 27 -17.22 21.61 -1.99
CA GLU A 27 -16.11 21.58 -1.05
C GLU A 27 -14.88 21.99 -1.84
N ALA A 28 -14.23 23.07 -1.39
CA ALA A 28 -12.82 23.22 -1.67
C ALA A 28 -12.26 21.87 -1.25
N GLU A 29 -12.04 20.98 -2.22
CA GLU A 29 -11.41 19.68 -2.02
C GLU A 29 -10.22 20.06 -1.17
N GLU A 30 -10.26 19.71 0.12
CA GLU A 30 -9.09 19.75 0.95
C GLU A 30 -8.14 18.87 0.17
N ILE A 31 -7.22 19.52 -0.55
CA ILE A 31 -6.22 18.88 -1.37
C ILE A 31 -5.39 18.15 -0.33
N SER A 32 -5.81 16.92 -0.05
CA SER A 32 -5.19 16.06 0.92
C SER A 32 -3.72 16.08 0.53
N PRO A 33 -2.78 16.28 1.46
CA PRO A 33 -1.36 16.42 1.11
C PRO A 33 -0.86 15.23 0.27
N SER A 34 -1.54 14.07 0.33
CA SER A 34 -1.34 12.93 -0.56
C SER A 34 -1.56 13.22 -2.06
N ASN A 35 -2.52 14.07 -2.45
CA ASN A 35 -2.77 14.44 -3.84
C ASN A 35 -1.65 15.31 -4.43
N GLU A 36 -1.01 16.16 -3.62
CA GLU A 36 0.11 16.97 -4.08
C GLU A 36 1.33 16.11 -4.44
N HIS A 37 1.61 15.09 -3.62
CA HIS A 37 2.67 14.12 -3.91
C HIS A 37 2.39 13.32 -5.19
N HIS A 38 1.15 12.90 -5.41
CA HIS A 38 0.75 12.20 -6.65
C HIS A 38 0.81 13.11 -7.88
N HIS A 39 0.49 14.40 -7.74
CA HIS A 39 0.59 15.37 -8.83
C HIS A 39 2.04 15.64 -9.23
N ALA A 40 2.94 15.84 -8.25
CA ALA A 40 4.37 15.98 -8.51
C ALA A 40 4.95 14.73 -9.18
N ALA A 41 4.58 13.53 -8.69
CA ALA A 41 4.97 12.26 -9.28
C ALA A 41 4.45 12.10 -10.73
N ALA A 42 3.20 12.51 -11.00
CA ALA A 42 2.62 12.47 -12.33
C ALA A 42 3.41 13.28 -13.37
N VAL A 43 3.86 14.48 -13.00
CA VAL A 43 4.69 15.32 -13.88
C VAL A 43 6.04 14.66 -14.16
N VAL A 44 6.66 14.02 -13.15
CA VAL A 44 7.92 13.28 -13.31
C VAL A 44 7.73 12.12 -14.28
N VAL A 45 6.67 11.32 -14.14
CA VAL A 45 6.35 10.18 -15.03
C VAL A 45 6.18 10.65 -16.47
N LEU A 46 5.39 11.70 -16.71
CA LEU A 46 5.15 12.22 -18.06
C LEU A 46 6.42 12.76 -18.73
N ARG A 47 7.37 13.29 -17.95
CA ARG A 47 8.67 13.77 -18.45
C ARG A 47 9.67 12.65 -18.67
N ALA A 48 9.53 11.54 -17.94
CA ALA A 48 10.41 10.37 -18.05
C ALA A 48 10.06 9.45 -19.23
N LEU A 49 8.98 9.73 -19.97
CA LEU A 49 8.58 8.92 -21.12
C LEU A 49 9.68 8.92 -22.21
N PRO A 50 10.01 7.76 -22.80
CA PRO A 50 11.02 7.67 -23.84
C PRO A 50 10.59 8.40 -25.12
N LYS A 51 11.54 8.76 -26.00
CA LYS A 51 11.20 9.23 -27.35
C LYS A 51 10.36 8.14 -28.06
N PRO A 52 9.32 8.49 -28.83
CA PRO A 52 9.00 9.82 -29.39
C PRO A 52 8.08 10.71 -28.55
N TRP A 53 7.78 10.37 -27.29
CA TRP A 53 6.80 11.05 -26.44
C TRP A 53 7.29 12.42 -25.92
N THR A 54 7.56 13.38 -26.80
CA THR A 54 7.92 14.75 -26.41
C THR A 54 6.64 15.54 -26.14
N LEU A 55 6.30 15.74 -24.87
CA LEU A 55 5.09 16.46 -24.46
C LEU A 55 5.42 17.91 -24.14
N GLY A 56 4.59 18.83 -24.66
CA GLY A 56 4.66 20.24 -24.29
C GLY A 56 4.18 20.47 -22.85
N PRO A 57 4.60 21.56 -22.19
CA PRO A 57 4.24 21.86 -20.81
C PRO A 57 2.73 21.97 -20.59
N GLN A 58 1.99 22.51 -21.57
CA GLN A 58 0.52 22.59 -21.51
C GLN A 58 -0.14 21.20 -21.56
N THR A 59 0.40 20.30 -22.38
CA THR A 59 -0.09 18.91 -22.44
C THR A 59 0.20 18.17 -21.14
N ILE A 60 1.35 18.40 -20.54
CA ILE A 60 1.68 17.81 -19.23
C ILE A 60 0.70 18.30 -18.16
N ALA A 61 0.40 19.61 -18.11
CA ALA A 61 -0.55 20.16 -17.15
C ALA A 61 -1.96 19.57 -17.30
N ASP A 62 -2.40 19.34 -18.54
CA ASP A 62 -3.70 18.71 -18.84
C ASP A 62 -3.77 17.22 -18.47
N LEU A 63 -2.66 16.49 -18.63
CA LEU A 63 -2.58 15.05 -18.35
C LEU A 63 -2.24 14.73 -16.89
N ALA A 64 -1.53 15.61 -16.19
CA ALA A 64 -1.10 15.43 -14.81
C ALA A 64 -2.22 15.00 -13.84
N PRO A 65 -3.42 15.62 -13.82
CA PRO A 65 -4.49 15.18 -12.90
C PRO A 65 -4.97 13.75 -13.19
N LYS A 66 -5.02 13.33 -14.45
CA LYS A 66 -5.44 11.97 -14.83
C LYS A 66 -4.40 10.93 -14.40
N VAL A 67 -3.13 11.26 -14.57
CA VAL A 67 -2.01 10.43 -14.12
C VAL A 67 -1.98 10.35 -12.60
N ALA A 68 -2.22 11.45 -11.90
CA ALA A 68 -2.33 11.46 -10.44
C ALA A 68 -3.47 10.56 -9.93
N ALA A 69 -4.63 10.57 -10.61
CA ALA A 69 -5.73 9.66 -10.31
C ALA A 69 -5.36 8.19 -10.53
N ALA A 70 -4.60 7.87 -11.59
CA ALA A 70 -4.09 6.52 -11.82
C ALA A 70 -3.12 6.08 -10.71
N LEU A 71 -2.20 6.96 -10.29
CA LEU A 71 -1.30 6.68 -9.16
C LEU A 71 -2.08 6.47 -7.86
N ALA A 72 -3.11 7.28 -7.60
CA ALA A 72 -3.99 7.11 -6.45
C ALA A 72 -4.79 5.79 -6.49
N ALA A 73 -5.10 5.28 -7.68
CA ALA A 73 -5.70 3.96 -7.86
C ALA A 73 -4.73 2.79 -7.60
N GLY A 74 -3.45 3.06 -7.36
CA GLY A 74 -2.44 2.03 -7.04
C GLY A 74 -1.53 1.67 -8.20
N TRP A 75 -1.55 2.40 -9.32
CA TRP A 75 -0.55 2.24 -10.37
C TRP A 75 0.83 2.71 -9.89
N THR A 76 1.88 1.95 -10.23
CA THR A 76 3.25 2.42 -10.02
C THR A 76 3.65 3.37 -11.14
N PRO A 77 4.54 4.35 -10.88
CA PRO A 77 5.03 5.26 -11.91
C PRO A 77 5.75 4.52 -13.05
N ASP A 78 6.43 3.41 -12.75
CA ASP A 78 7.15 2.59 -13.73
C ASP A 78 6.17 1.82 -14.63
N ASP A 79 5.21 1.10 -14.05
CA ASP A 79 4.15 0.38 -14.79
C ASP A 79 3.35 1.33 -15.67
N LEU A 80 2.99 2.50 -15.15
CA LEU A 80 2.24 3.49 -15.90
C LEU A 80 3.08 4.03 -17.08
N SER A 81 4.39 4.26 -16.87
CA SER A 81 5.27 4.67 -17.96
C SER A 81 5.44 3.57 -19.02
N ALA A 82 5.56 2.31 -18.62
CA ALA A 82 5.65 1.16 -19.52
C ALA A 82 4.35 0.99 -20.33
N TYR A 83 3.20 1.10 -19.67
CA TYR A 83 1.89 1.02 -20.32
C TYR A 83 1.64 2.18 -21.28
N LEU A 84 1.98 3.42 -20.89
CA LEU A 84 1.84 4.59 -21.74
C LEU A 84 2.82 4.56 -22.93
N SER A 85 4.01 4.02 -22.75
CA SER A 85 5.01 3.91 -23.81
C SER A 85 4.83 2.70 -24.73
N ALA A 86 4.05 1.70 -24.32
CA ALA A 86 3.69 0.55 -25.16
C ALA A 86 3.03 1.02 -26.47
N ASN A 87 3.32 0.38 -27.60
CA ASN A 87 2.75 0.72 -28.92
C ASN A 87 2.99 2.18 -29.36
N SER A 88 4.23 2.66 -29.28
CA SER A 88 4.65 3.99 -29.74
C SER A 88 4.97 4.10 -31.23
N ALA A 89 4.93 2.98 -31.97
CA ALA A 89 5.24 2.95 -33.39
C ALA A 89 4.10 3.57 -34.24
N GLY A 90 4.44 4.54 -35.09
CA GLY A 90 3.53 5.10 -36.10
C GLY A 90 2.51 6.12 -35.60
N VAL A 91 2.69 6.66 -34.39
CA VAL A 91 1.72 7.58 -33.79
C VAL A 91 1.92 9.01 -34.31
N ASN A 92 0.93 9.52 -35.06
CA ASN A 92 0.96 10.90 -35.60
C ASN A 92 0.73 12.00 -34.54
N SER A 93 0.08 11.67 -33.41
CA SER A 93 -0.18 12.63 -32.33
C SER A 93 -0.04 11.98 -30.95
N PRO A 94 1.13 12.10 -30.31
CA PRO A 94 1.41 11.53 -28.99
C PRO A 94 0.41 11.97 -27.92
N ALA A 95 0.09 13.27 -27.87
CA ALA A 95 -0.83 13.83 -26.88
C ALA A 95 -2.25 13.25 -26.98
N ALA A 96 -2.76 13.04 -28.20
CA ALA A 96 -4.09 12.48 -28.41
C ALA A 96 -4.18 11.02 -27.96
N VAL A 97 -3.12 10.23 -28.22
CA VAL A 97 -3.08 8.84 -27.78
C VAL A 97 -3.03 8.72 -26.26
N LEU A 98 -2.21 9.52 -25.58
CA LEU A 98 -2.15 9.50 -24.11
C LEU A 98 -3.49 9.87 -23.49
N ARG A 99 -4.17 10.92 -24.01
CA ARG A 99 -5.52 11.28 -23.56
C ARG A 99 -6.51 10.13 -23.73
N SER A 100 -6.51 9.50 -24.90
CA SER A 100 -7.40 8.37 -25.20
C SER A 100 -7.14 7.21 -24.24
N ARG A 101 -5.87 6.85 -23.99
CA ARG A 101 -5.51 5.75 -23.08
C ARG A 101 -5.94 6.02 -21.65
N LEU A 102 -5.61 7.21 -21.14
CA LEU A 102 -5.96 7.60 -19.76
C LEU A 102 -7.47 7.73 -19.53
N THR A 103 -8.27 7.90 -20.59
CA THR A 103 -9.72 8.12 -20.46
C THR A 103 -10.55 6.89 -20.81
N LYS A 104 -10.11 6.06 -21.76
CA LYS A 104 -10.91 4.95 -22.31
C LYS A 104 -10.33 3.57 -22.02
N ASP A 105 -9.01 3.48 -21.94
CA ASP A 105 -8.30 2.20 -22.01
C ASP A 105 -7.61 1.83 -20.70
N LEU A 106 -7.68 2.68 -19.67
CA LEU A 106 -7.01 2.42 -18.41
C LEU A 106 -7.66 1.20 -17.74
N PRO A 107 -7.00 0.02 -17.74
CA PRO A 107 -7.57 -1.16 -17.12
C PRO A 107 -7.54 -1.01 -15.60
N GLU A 108 -8.22 -1.92 -14.89
CA GLU A 108 -8.09 -2.02 -13.44
C GLU A 108 -6.59 -2.14 -13.08
N PRO A 109 -6.10 -1.40 -12.07
CA PRO A 109 -4.68 -1.36 -11.74
C PRO A 109 -4.12 -2.77 -11.61
N PRO A 110 -2.97 -3.09 -12.27
CA PRO A 110 -2.29 -4.33 -11.99
C PRO A 110 -2.03 -4.33 -10.49
N ARG A 111 -2.54 -5.36 -9.79
CA ARG A 111 -2.34 -5.52 -8.35
C ARG A 111 -0.87 -5.31 -8.09
N ALA A 112 -0.54 -4.20 -7.40
CA ALA A 112 0.83 -3.70 -7.32
C ALA A 112 1.77 -4.88 -7.10
N PRO A 113 2.80 -5.08 -7.96
CA PRO A 113 3.75 -6.15 -7.75
C PRO A 113 4.25 -5.99 -6.33
N GLN A 114 3.98 -6.98 -5.47
CA GLN A 114 4.41 -6.90 -4.09
C GLN A 114 5.89 -6.59 -4.13
N ALA A 115 6.26 -5.44 -3.55
CA ALA A 115 7.63 -4.96 -3.57
C ALA A 115 8.52 -6.16 -3.25
N ALA A 116 9.48 -6.46 -4.15
CA ALA A 116 10.34 -7.62 -3.98
C ALA A 116 10.82 -7.65 -2.52
N PRO A 117 10.70 -8.81 -1.84
CA PRO A 117 10.94 -8.88 -0.41
C PRO A 117 12.30 -8.24 -0.14
N SER A 118 12.33 -7.27 0.78
CA SER A 118 13.57 -6.60 1.07
C SER A 118 14.57 -7.64 1.57
N ARG A 119 15.88 -7.40 1.38
CA ARG A 119 16.90 -8.34 1.87
C ARG A 119 16.71 -8.69 3.35
N ILE A 120 16.19 -7.74 4.13
CA ILE A 120 15.82 -7.93 5.54
C ILE A 120 14.65 -8.90 5.68
N ASP A 121 13.61 -8.79 4.86
CA ASP A 121 12.46 -9.71 4.89
C ASP A 121 12.89 -11.14 4.57
N VAL A 122 13.76 -11.32 3.57
CA VAL A 122 14.33 -12.63 3.21
C VAL A 122 15.14 -13.22 4.37
N ILE A 123 15.94 -12.40 5.05
CA ILE A 123 16.71 -12.85 6.23
C ILE A 123 15.76 -13.21 7.37
N CYS A 124 14.77 -12.36 7.67
CA CYS A 124 13.79 -12.60 8.73
C CYS A 124 12.98 -13.88 8.50
N GLU A 125 12.60 -14.16 7.24
CA GLU A 125 11.94 -15.40 6.86
C GLU A 125 12.86 -16.61 7.06
N SER A 126 14.12 -16.48 6.69
CA SER A 126 15.10 -17.58 6.76
C SER A 126 15.56 -17.92 8.19
N ILE A 127 15.65 -16.92 9.08
CA ILE A 127 16.00 -17.15 10.49
C ILE A 127 14.79 -17.58 11.32
N GLY A 128 13.57 -17.29 10.85
CA GLY A 128 12.32 -17.58 11.55
C GLY A 128 11.93 -16.52 12.59
N ALA A 129 10.63 -16.49 12.92
CA ALA A 129 10.04 -15.48 13.79
C ALA A 129 10.63 -15.45 15.20
N GLU A 130 11.05 -16.61 15.72
CA GLU A 130 11.59 -16.75 17.06
C GLU A 130 12.97 -16.09 17.21
N LEU A 131 13.91 -16.44 16.32
CA LEU A 131 15.25 -15.84 16.31
C LEU A 131 15.17 -14.34 16.02
N HIS A 132 14.29 -13.94 15.10
CA HIS A 132 14.02 -12.52 14.84
C HIS A 132 13.55 -11.79 16.12
N ALA A 133 12.62 -12.35 16.89
CA ALA A 133 12.15 -11.76 18.14
C ALA A 133 13.28 -11.60 19.17
N ARG A 134 14.18 -12.59 19.29
CA ARG A 134 15.36 -12.50 20.16
C ARG A 134 16.28 -11.34 19.77
N ILE A 135 16.55 -11.19 18.47
CA ILE A 135 17.37 -10.08 17.95
C ILE A 135 16.73 -8.73 18.25
N VAL A 136 15.41 -8.60 18.01
CA VAL A 136 14.66 -7.37 18.28
C VAL A 136 14.68 -7.01 19.76
N GLU A 137 14.44 -7.97 20.65
CA GLU A 137 14.48 -7.73 22.10
C GLU A 137 15.88 -7.33 22.56
N ALA A 138 16.93 -8.02 22.10
CA ALA A 138 18.31 -7.66 22.43
C ALA A 138 18.68 -6.25 21.92
N ALA A 139 18.26 -5.89 20.70
CA ALA A 139 18.50 -4.57 20.14
C ALA A 139 17.74 -3.47 20.90
N CYS A 140 16.48 -3.73 21.27
CA CYS A 140 15.69 -2.82 22.11
C CYS A 140 16.31 -2.65 23.50
N ALA A 141 16.73 -3.73 24.15
CA ALA A 141 17.35 -3.71 25.47
C ALA A 141 18.65 -2.88 25.48
N ARG A 142 19.50 -3.04 24.46
CA ARG A 142 20.72 -2.22 24.29
C ARG A 142 20.40 -0.74 24.15
N LYS A 143 19.35 -0.40 23.39
CA LYS A 143 18.93 1.00 23.22
C LYS A 143 18.30 1.60 24.48
N ASP A 144 17.50 0.83 25.20
CA ASP A 144 16.93 1.26 26.48
C ASP A 144 18.04 1.51 27.53
N GLN A 145 19.07 0.66 27.56
CA GLN A 145 20.26 0.86 28.39
C GLN A 145 21.03 2.13 28.01
N GLN A 146 21.23 2.38 26.71
CA GLN A 146 21.87 3.61 26.22
C GLN A 146 21.07 4.87 26.55
N ALA A 147 19.74 4.79 26.48
CA ALA A 147 18.86 5.93 26.76
C ALA A 147 18.61 6.16 28.25
N GLY A 148 19.00 5.21 29.12
CA GLY A 148 18.69 5.25 30.55
C GLY A 148 17.19 5.18 30.88
N ARG A 149 16.35 4.83 29.89
CA ARG A 149 14.89 4.72 30.04
C ARG A 149 14.32 3.79 28.98
N ARG A 150 13.20 3.14 29.31
CA ARG A 150 12.43 2.35 28.34
C ARG A 150 11.79 3.28 27.31
N LEU A 151 12.11 3.05 26.04
CA LEU A 151 11.53 3.79 24.94
C LEU A 151 10.29 3.09 24.40
N ALA A 152 9.33 3.88 23.89
CA ALA A 152 8.24 3.34 23.09
C ALA A 152 8.81 2.57 21.89
N ARG A 153 8.12 1.48 21.52
CA ARG A 153 8.50 0.54 20.45
C ARG A 153 7.59 0.68 19.23
N PRO A 154 7.60 1.81 18.49
CA PRO A 154 6.88 1.89 17.24
C PRO A 154 7.50 0.94 16.20
N ALA A 155 6.68 0.39 15.31
CA ALA A 155 7.11 -0.59 14.31
C ALA A 155 8.28 -0.08 13.43
N SER A 156 8.29 1.22 13.10
CA SER A 156 9.37 1.86 12.35
C SER A 156 10.72 1.81 13.09
N ARG A 157 10.71 1.99 14.41
CA ARG A 157 11.92 1.89 15.24
C ARG A 157 12.42 0.45 15.31
N VAL A 158 11.52 -0.51 15.50
CA VAL A 158 11.88 -1.94 15.51
C VAL A 158 12.58 -2.30 14.20
N ARG A 159 11.98 -1.93 13.06
CA ARG A 159 12.57 -2.18 11.73
C ARG A 159 13.97 -1.57 11.61
N ASN A 160 14.15 -0.32 12.03
CA ASN A 160 15.44 0.35 11.96
C ASN A 160 16.50 -0.26 12.89
N LEU A 161 16.11 -0.78 14.06
CA LEU A 161 17.02 -1.47 14.97
C LEU A 161 17.44 -2.84 14.42
N THR A 162 16.50 -3.59 13.83
CA THR A 162 16.81 -4.84 13.14
C THR A 162 17.77 -4.59 11.98
N GLU A 163 17.53 -3.55 11.18
CA GLU A 163 18.41 -3.16 10.09
C GLU A 163 19.83 -2.80 10.58
N GLN A 164 19.96 -2.01 11.64
CA GLN A 164 21.26 -1.70 12.24
C GLN A 164 21.97 -2.94 12.77
N ALA A 165 21.23 -3.87 13.38
CA ALA A 165 21.80 -5.12 13.86
C ALA A 165 22.34 -5.96 12.69
N PHE A 166 21.56 -6.15 11.62
CA PHE A 166 21.98 -6.92 10.45
C PHE A 166 23.13 -6.26 9.68
N ALA A 167 23.13 -4.93 9.58
CA ALA A 167 24.23 -4.18 8.98
C ALA A 167 25.56 -4.42 9.71
N GLY A 168 25.54 -4.56 11.05
CA GLY A 168 26.72 -4.89 11.86
C GLY A 168 27.34 -6.26 11.54
N PHE A 169 26.55 -7.18 10.96
CA PHE A 169 27.00 -8.51 10.53
C PHE A 169 27.17 -8.63 9.00
N GLY A 170 27.13 -7.51 8.27
CA GLY A 170 27.27 -7.51 6.81
C GLY A 170 26.12 -8.23 6.08
N TYR A 171 24.97 -8.42 6.74
CA TYR A 171 23.84 -9.21 6.22
C TYR A 171 24.20 -10.66 5.89
N ASP A 172 25.18 -11.24 6.60
CA ASP A 172 25.55 -12.64 6.51
C ASP A 172 24.61 -13.51 7.36
N LEU A 173 23.94 -14.46 6.71
CA LEU A 173 22.85 -15.22 7.33
C LEU A 173 23.35 -16.18 8.42
N GLU A 174 24.49 -16.84 8.21
CA GLU A 174 25.06 -17.75 9.20
C GLU A 174 25.51 -17.00 10.45
N THR A 175 26.16 -15.85 10.26
CA THR A 175 26.60 -14.98 11.37
C THR A 175 25.41 -14.44 12.15
N ILE A 176 24.35 -13.99 11.46
CA ILE A 176 23.13 -13.49 12.11
C ILE A 176 22.44 -14.61 12.89
N ARG A 177 22.38 -15.82 12.34
CA ARG A 177 21.77 -16.99 13.02
C ARG A 177 22.56 -17.37 14.27
N ALA A 178 23.88 -17.51 14.16
CA ALA A 178 24.76 -17.83 15.28
C ALA A 178 24.66 -16.75 16.39
N TYR A 179 24.59 -15.48 16.00
CA TYR A 179 24.35 -14.39 16.94
C TYR A 179 23.00 -14.54 17.64
N ALA A 180 21.92 -14.82 16.90
CA ALA A 180 20.58 -14.98 17.47
C ALA A 180 20.48 -16.16 18.45
N GLU A 181 21.15 -17.27 18.15
CA GLU A 181 21.23 -18.45 19.01
C GLU A 181 22.04 -18.18 20.29
N SER A 182 23.00 -17.25 20.25
CA SER A 182 23.76 -16.83 21.43
C SER A 182 22.99 -15.91 22.39
N LEU A 183 21.84 -15.38 21.97
CA LEU A 183 21.02 -14.50 22.79
C LEU A 183 20.17 -15.30 23.79
N PRO A 184 19.94 -14.75 25.00
CA PRO A 184 19.07 -15.39 25.98
C PRO A 184 17.66 -15.54 25.42
N GLU A 185 17.02 -16.67 25.72
CA GLU A 185 15.65 -16.93 25.28
C GLU A 185 14.73 -15.83 25.81
N ALA A 186 13.88 -15.30 24.93
CA ALA A 186 12.91 -14.29 25.35
C ALA A 186 11.99 -14.93 26.41
N PRO A 187 11.74 -14.27 27.56
CA PRO A 187 11.02 -14.83 28.71
C PRO A 187 9.50 -15.05 28.49
N GLY A 188 9.09 -15.43 27.29
CA GLY A 188 7.69 -15.73 26.94
C GLY A 188 7.53 -16.65 25.72
N ALA A 189 8.61 -17.24 25.20
CA ALA A 189 8.53 -18.23 24.11
C ALA A 189 8.27 -19.66 24.61
N THR A 190 8.13 -19.86 25.92
CA THR A 190 7.80 -21.16 26.49
C THR A 190 6.40 -21.59 26.08
N GLN A 191 6.39 -22.52 25.12
CA GLN A 191 5.50 -23.67 25.11
C GLN A 191 4.04 -23.37 24.75
N THR A 192 3.78 -23.25 23.44
CA THR A 192 2.57 -23.86 22.88
C THR A 192 2.75 -25.37 23.04
N ASP A 193 2.59 -25.85 24.28
CA ASP A 193 2.41 -27.25 24.56
C ASP A 193 1.19 -27.68 23.74
N ALA A 194 1.37 -28.75 23.00
CA ALA A 194 0.33 -29.44 22.28
C ALA A 194 -0.75 -29.89 23.29
N ALA A 195 -1.69 -28.99 23.60
CA ALA A 195 -2.89 -29.32 24.36
C ALA A 195 -3.63 -30.40 23.57
N GLY A 196 -3.56 -31.61 24.13
CA GLY A 196 -3.90 -32.85 23.47
C GLY A 196 -5.33 -32.89 22.98
N THR A 197 -5.49 -33.43 21.76
CA THR A 197 -6.69 -34.16 21.38
C THR A 197 -6.49 -35.61 21.85
N SER A 198 -6.70 -35.84 23.14
CA SER A 198 -6.96 -37.17 23.71
C SER A 198 -8.29 -37.08 24.41
N GLY A 199 -9.30 -37.72 23.82
CA GLY A 199 -10.65 -37.79 24.40
C GLY A 199 -11.77 -37.80 23.39
N VAL A 200 -11.76 -38.73 22.42
CA VAL A 200 -13.04 -39.25 21.92
C VAL A 200 -13.01 -40.77 22.05
N THR A 201 -13.69 -41.23 23.09
CA THR A 201 -14.12 -42.61 23.31
C THR A 201 -15.08 -42.94 22.17
N ALA A 202 -14.62 -43.71 21.20
CA ALA A 202 -15.49 -44.31 20.19
C ALA A 202 -15.51 -45.82 20.45
N ASP A 203 -16.65 -46.26 20.96
CA ASP A 203 -17.31 -47.55 20.76
C ASP A 203 -16.42 -48.78 20.56
N GLY A 204 -16.45 -49.64 21.58
CA GLY A 204 -16.10 -51.02 21.41
C GLY A 204 -17.08 -51.71 20.46
N TRP A 205 -16.54 -52.34 19.43
CA TRP A 205 -17.12 -53.57 18.90
C TRP A 205 -16.09 -54.69 18.84
N ALA A 206 -16.59 -55.83 19.26
CA ALA A 206 -15.92 -57.10 19.38
C ALA A 206 -15.40 -57.66 18.06
N THR A 207 -14.31 -58.42 18.16
CA THR A 207 -13.96 -59.62 17.36
C THR A 207 -12.66 -60.14 18.00
N ASP A 208 -12.73 -61.05 18.97
CA ASP A 208 -12.81 -62.50 18.81
C ASP A 208 -12.23 -63.05 17.49
N ALA A 209 -11.43 -64.12 17.66
CA ALA A 209 -10.89 -65.04 16.67
C ALA A 209 -9.57 -64.63 15.96
N LEU A 210 -8.44 -65.12 16.48
CA LEU A 210 -7.76 -66.33 15.94
C LEU A 210 -6.36 -66.49 16.54
N ARG A 211 -6.27 -67.43 17.48
CA ARG A 211 -5.05 -68.01 18.03
C ARG A 211 -4.55 -69.06 17.03
N CYS A 212 -3.48 -68.78 16.29
CA CYS A 212 -2.77 -69.81 15.53
C CYS A 212 -1.74 -70.53 16.43
N PRO A 213 -1.60 -71.86 16.34
CA PRO A 213 -0.54 -72.61 16.99
C PRO A 213 0.76 -72.53 16.19
N GLN A 214 1.88 -72.41 16.90
CA GLN A 214 3.23 -72.46 16.34
C GLN A 214 3.78 -73.90 16.44
N PRO A 215 4.29 -74.49 15.36
CA PRO A 215 5.02 -75.76 15.42
C PRO A 215 6.54 -75.53 15.44
N ALA A 216 7.23 -76.19 16.37
CA ALA A 216 8.46 -76.98 16.19
C ALA A 216 8.92 -77.48 17.58
#